data_AF-A0A250KSN8-F1
#
_entry.id   AF-A0A250KSN8-F1
#
_cell.length_a   1.000
_cell.length_b   1.000
_cell.length_c   1.000
_cell.angle_alpha   90.00
_cell.angle_beta   90.00
_cell.angle_gamma   90.00
#
_symmetry.space_group_name_H-M   'P 1'
#
loop_
_entity.id
_entity.type
_entity.pdbx_description
1 polymer ?
#
loop_
_entity_poly.entity_id
_entity_poly.type
_entity_poly.pdbx_seq_one_letter_code
_entity_poly.pdbx_strand_id
1 'polypeptide(L)'
;MKKCLFLSLALLFTANAFGSTDHYIRREGDHVQHLKIRKFGDDVRVSMDVDFEPTGSAEEGRRSCSAEISGEAKVVSENEIVMRKQAEGEARYCSLRIVLSSDGAKVEQSPDCKYFVAGICHFDSEEQELRKVK
;
A
#
# COMPACT_ATOMS: atom_id res chain seq x y z
N MET A 1 -50.20 6.13 -38.82
CA MET A 1 -49.10 5.41 -38.14
C MET A 1 -47.81 6.19 -38.36
N LYS A 2 -47.33 6.95 -37.37
CA LYS A 2 -46.01 7.59 -37.39
C LYS A 2 -45.32 7.24 -36.06
N LYS A 3 -44.60 6.12 -36.07
CA LYS A 3 -43.71 5.71 -34.98
C LYS A 3 -42.29 5.81 -35.54
N CYS A 4 -41.55 6.87 -35.20
CA CYS A 4 -40.12 6.92 -35.45
C CYS A 4 -39.40 7.59 -34.28
N LEU A 5 -38.54 6.78 -33.66
CA LEU A 5 -37.28 7.10 -33.01
C LEU A 5 -37.23 8.28 -32.02
N PHE A 6 -37.32 7.94 -30.74
CA PHE A 6 -36.59 8.64 -29.68
C PHE A 6 -35.85 7.60 -28.81
N LEU A 7 -34.88 6.91 -29.39
CA LEU A 7 -34.08 5.93 -28.65
C LEU A 7 -32.60 6.00 -29.07
N SER A 8 -31.92 7.10 -28.73
CA SER A 8 -30.48 7.21 -29.02
C SER A 8 -29.67 8.19 -28.15
N LEU A 9 -30.20 8.67 -27.02
CA LEU A 9 -29.45 9.61 -26.15
C LEU A 9 -29.05 9.06 -24.76
N ALA A 10 -29.05 7.74 -24.57
CA ALA A 10 -28.79 7.13 -23.25
C ALA A 10 -27.48 6.32 -23.15
N LEU A 11 -26.56 6.42 -24.13
CA LEU A 11 -25.42 5.49 -24.22
C LEU A 11 -24.01 6.12 -24.13
N LEU A 12 -23.87 7.38 -23.71
CA LEU A 12 -22.55 8.06 -23.72
C LEU A 12 -22.11 8.64 -22.36
N PHE A 13 -22.55 8.06 -21.25
CA PHE A 13 -21.85 8.23 -19.97
C PHE A 13 -21.11 6.93 -19.62
N THR A 14 -20.19 6.52 -20.49
CA THR A 14 -19.10 5.65 -20.03
C THR A 14 -18.24 6.49 -19.10
N ALA A 15 -18.52 6.43 -17.80
CA ALA A 15 -17.62 6.98 -16.80
C ALA A 15 -16.25 6.36 -17.04
N ASN A 16 -15.29 7.18 -17.49
CA ASN A 16 -13.90 6.75 -17.59
C ASN A 16 -13.45 6.45 -16.15
N ALA A 17 -13.44 5.18 -15.77
CA ALA A 17 -12.84 4.75 -14.52
C ALA A 17 -11.32 4.97 -14.67
N PHE A 18 -10.84 6.14 -14.28
CA PHE A 18 -9.42 6.43 -14.20
C PHE A 18 -8.84 5.58 -13.08
N GLY A 19 -8.07 4.57 -13.48
CA GLY A 19 -7.27 3.75 -12.58
C GLY A 19 -5.82 4.26 -12.57
N SER A 20 -5.23 4.40 -11.39
CA SER A 20 -3.79 4.59 -11.26
C SER A 20 -3.18 3.51 -10.38
N THR A 21 -1.93 3.16 -10.66
CA THR A 21 -1.14 2.26 -9.82
C THR A 21 0.25 2.87 -9.67
N ASP A 22 0.59 3.22 -8.44
CA ASP A 22 1.91 3.71 -8.07
C ASP A 22 2.67 2.62 -7.33
N HIS A 23 3.96 2.49 -7.63
CA HIS A 23 4.88 1.59 -6.96
C HIS A 23 5.99 2.41 -6.30
N TYR A 24 6.36 2.07 -5.07
CA TYR A 24 7.43 2.70 -4.32
C TYR A 24 8.33 1.61 -3.73
N ILE A 25 9.65 1.75 -3.88
CA ILE A 25 10.61 0.73 -3.45
C ILE A 25 11.72 1.39 -2.63
N ARG A 26 12.08 0.77 -1.51
CA ARG A 26 13.33 1.02 -0.80
C ARG A 26 14.15 -0.26 -0.79
N ARG A 27 15.46 -0.12 -1.02
CA ARG A 27 16.43 -1.19 -0.82
C ARG A 27 17.57 -0.66 0.04
N GLU A 28 17.83 -1.32 1.16
CA GLU A 28 18.99 -1.07 2.01
C GLU A 28 19.74 -2.39 2.18
N GLY A 29 20.89 -2.53 1.52
CA GLY A 29 21.57 -3.82 1.41
C GLY A 29 20.65 -4.88 0.79
N ASP A 30 20.36 -5.92 1.57
CA ASP A 30 19.46 -7.03 1.20
C ASP A 30 18.09 -6.94 1.90
N HIS A 31 17.75 -5.79 2.47
CA HIS A 31 16.40 -5.45 2.90
C HIS A 31 15.65 -4.74 1.77
N VAL A 32 14.52 -5.30 1.34
CA VAL A 32 13.64 -4.72 0.33
C VAL A 32 12.27 -4.43 0.94
N GLN A 33 11.76 -3.24 0.66
CA GLN A 33 10.39 -2.85 0.95
C GLN A 33 9.73 -2.39 -0.35
N HIS A 34 8.55 -2.93 -0.65
CA HIS A 34 7.75 -2.54 -1.81
C HIS A 34 6.35 -2.12 -1.35
N LEU A 35 6.00 -0.86 -1.63
CA LEU A 35 4.67 -0.32 -1.43
C LEU A 35 3.98 -0.13 -2.79
N LYS A 36 2.73 -0.57 -2.88
CA LYS A 36 1.87 -0.40 -4.04
C LYS A 36 0.57 0.28 -3.64
N ILE A 37 0.22 1.33 -4.36
CA ILE A 37 -1.02 2.09 -4.16
C ILE A 37 -1.83 2.03 -5.45
N ARG A 38 -3.04 1.50 -5.35
CA ARG A 38 -4.01 1.41 -6.45
C ARG A 38 -5.17 2.34 -6.16
N LYS A 39 -5.54 3.16 -7.13
CA LYS A 39 -6.70 4.06 -7.07
C LYS A 39 -7.63 3.74 -8.22
N PHE A 40 -8.91 3.52 -7.95
CA PHE A 40 -9.95 3.28 -8.95
C PHE A 40 -11.22 4.04 -8.55
N GLY A 41 -11.47 5.20 -9.16
CA GLY A 41 -12.50 6.11 -8.66
C GLY A 41 -12.19 6.53 -7.22
N ASP A 42 -13.12 6.28 -6.31
CA ASP A 42 -12.97 6.59 -4.88
C ASP A 42 -12.30 5.45 -4.08
N ASP A 43 -12.10 4.27 -4.70
CA ASP A 43 -11.48 3.13 -4.05
C ASP A 43 -9.96 3.26 -4.04
N VAL A 44 -9.37 3.29 -2.85
CA VAL A 44 -7.92 3.22 -2.66
C VAL A 44 -7.55 1.90 -2.00
N ARG A 45 -6.68 1.13 -2.65
CA ARG A 45 -6.11 -0.10 -2.12
C ARG A 45 -4.61 0.02 -1.97
N VAL A 46 -4.11 -0.38 -0.82
CA VAL A 46 -2.70 -0.43 -0.50
C VAL A 46 -2.29 -1.89 -0.35
N SER A 47 -1.15 -2.25 -0.90
CA SER A 47 -0.42 -3.46 -0.54
C SER A 47 1.03 -3.10 -0.27
N MET A 48 1.61 -3.70 0.76
CA MET A 48 3.02 -3.56 1.08
C MET A 48 3.61 -4.93 1.37
N ASP A 49 4.77 -5.20 0.79
CA ASP A 49 5.56 -6.39 1.06
C ASP A 49 6.99 -6.01 1.43
N VAL A 50 7.61 -6.87 2.22
CA VAL A 50 8.98 -6.74 2.68
C VAL A 50 9.70 -8.07 2.57
N ASP A 51 10.98 -8.01 2.22
CA ASP A 51 11.86 -9.17 2.12
C ASP A 51 13.23 -8.81 2.66
N PHE A 52 13.53 -9.28 3.88
CA PHE A 52 14.71 -8.87 4.66
C PHE A 52 15.62 -10.07 4.91
N GLU A 53 16.87 -9.93 4.46
CA GLU A 53 17.97 -10.81 4.79
C GLU A 53 18.82 -10.21 5.92
N PRO A 54 19.17 -10.98 6.98
CA PRO A 54 19.98 -10.47 8.08
C PRO A 54 21.32 -9.91 7.60
N THR A 55 21.58 -8.64 7.88
CA THR A 55 22.83 -7.98 7.49
C THR A 55 23.60 -7.42 8.68
N GLY A 56 24.91 -7.64 8.69
CA GLY A 56 25.82 -7.14 9.72
C GLY A 56 25.69 -7.85 11.07
N SER A 57 26.49 -7.38 12.04
CA SER A 57 26.60 -8.03 13.36
C SER A 57 25.37 -7.85 14.25
N ALA A 58 24.53 -6.84 13.99
CA ALA A 58 23.33 -6.56 14.78
C ALA A 58 22.21 -7.59 14.56
N GLU A 59 22.20 -8.25 13.40
CA GLU A 59 21.20 -9.22 13.00
C GLU A 59 21.78 -10.64 12.90
N GLU A 60 23.02 -10.82 13.36
CA GLU A 60 23.71 -12.11 13.36
C GLU A 60 22.89 -13.16 14.11
N GLY A 61 22.70 -14.33 13.48
CA GLY A 61 21.89 -15.42 14.01
C GLY A 61 20.38 -15.23 13.90
N ARG A 62 19.89 -14.09 13.38
CA ARG A 62 18.49 -13.94 12.98
C ARG A 62 18.23 -14.67 11.66
N ARG A 63 16.96 -14.92 11.36
CA ARG A 63 16.53 -15.57 10.11
C ARG A 63 15.99 -14.51 9.16
N SER A 64 16.16 -14.76 7.86
CA SER A 64 15.44 -14.02 6.85
C SER A 64 13.94 -14.14 7.03
N CYS A 65 13.24 -13.13 6.54
CA CYS A 65 11.79 -13.06 6.63
C CYS A 65 11.23 -12.33 5.43
N SER A 66 10.01 -12.71 5.07
CA SER A 66 9.20 -11.96 4.13
C SER A 66 7.78 -11.83 4.69
N ALA A 67 7.14 -10.71 4.46
CA ALA A 67 5.78 -10.46 4.93
C ALA A 67 5.03 -9.56 3.95
N GLU A 68 3.71 -9.76 3.84
CA GLU A 68 2.83 -8.94 3.02
C GLU A 68 1.62 -8.51 3.83
N ILE A 69 1.17 -7.27 3.59
CA ILE A 69 -0.10 -6.76 4.08
C ILE A 69 -0.82 -6.00 2.98
N SER A 70 -2.12 -6.24 2.85
CA SER A 70 -2.95 -5.52 1.89
C SER A 70 -4.34 -5.24 2.43
N GLY A 71 -4.92 -4.13 1.98
CA GLY A 71 -6.23 -3.68 2.45
C GLY A 71 -6.74 -2.45 1.74
N GLU A 72 -7.99 -2.12 2.04
CA GLU A 72 -8.59 -0.83 1.70
C GLU A 72 -7.97 0.26 2.55
N ALA A 73 -7.77 1.41 1.93
CA ALA A 73 -7.16 2.57 2.54
C ALA A 73 -8.06 3.80 2.38
N LYS A 74 -7.90 4.74 3.30
CA LYS A 74 -8.60 6.02 3.27
C LYS A 74 -7.61 7.12 2.97
N VAL A 75 -7.98 8.01 2.05
CA VAL A 75 -7.25 9.26 1.82
C VAL A 75 -7.62 10.22 2.96
N VAL A 76 -6.63 10.61 3.76
CA VAL A 76 -6.79 11.53 4.90
C VAL A 76 -6.51 12.97 4.46
N SER A 77 -5.54 13.16 3.57
CA SER A 77 -5.23 14.42 2.91
C SER A 77 -4.63 14.16 1.53
N GLU A 78 -4.29 15.21 0.78
CA GLU A 78 -3.66 15.09 -0.55
C GLU A 78 -2.44 14.16 -0.55
N ASN A 79 -1.65 14.21 0.53
CA ASN A 79 -0.39 13.48 0.68
C ASN A 79 -0.43 12.39 1.75
N GLU A 80 -1.60 12.07 2.31
CA GLU A 80 -1.69 11.08 3.39
C GLU A 80 -2.76 10.03 3.12
N ILE A 81 -2.36 8.77 3.17
CA ILE A 81 -3.21 7.59 3.01
C ILE A 81 -3.05 6.70 4.24
N VAL A 82 -4.15 6.20 4.79
CA VAL A 82 -4.13 5.28 5.93
C VAL A 82 -4.82 3.98 5.54
N MET A 83 -4.08 2.88 5.58
CA MET A 83 -4.60 1.52 5.44
C MET A 83 -4.75 0.88 6.82
N ARG A 84 -5.84 0.15 7.05
CA ARG A 84 -6.06 -0.61 8.28
C ARG A 84 -6.47 -2.04 7.95
N LYS A 85 -5.77 -3.02 8.52
CA LYS A 85 -6.06 -4.45 8.38
C LYS A 85 -6.23 -5.06 9.77
N GLN A 86 -7.36 -5.74 9.96
CA GLN A 86 -7.60 -6.53 11.18
C GLN A 86 -6.83 -7.84 11.12
N ALA A 87 -6.23 -8.25 12.24
CA ALA A 87 -5.66 -9.58 12.39
C ALA A 87 -6.80 -10.61 12.47
N GLU A 88 -6.65 -11.74 11.80
CA GLU A 88 -7.72 -12.74 11.73
C GLU A 88 -8.09 -13.25 13.12
N GLY A 89 -9.38 -13.17 13.46
CA GLY A 89 -9.90 -13.64 14.75
C GLY A 89 -9.55 -12.77 15.96
N GLU A 90 -8.82 -11.66 15.79
CA GLU A 90 -8.39 -10.79 16.89
C GLU A 90 -8.94 -9.35 16.75
N ALA A 91 -9.15 -8.67 17.88
CA ALA A 91 -9.49 -7.24 17.91
C ALA A 91 -8.25 -6.34 17.78
N ARG A 92 -7.28 -6.76 16.96
CA ARG A 92 -6.00 -6.07 16.72
C ARG A 92 -5.94 -5.58 15.28
N TYR A 93 -5.37 -4.40 15.08
CA TYR A 93 -5.35 -3.74 13.77
C TYR A 93 -3.96 -3.23 13.43
N CYS A 94 -3.35 -3.83 12.41
CA CYS A 94 -2.21 -3.19 11.77
C CYS A 94 -2.71 -1.98 10.98
N SER A 95 -2.11 -0.82 11.23
CA SER A 95 -2.39 0.41 10.49
C SER A 95 -1.10 0.88 9.85
N LEU A 96 -1.14 1.14 8.54
CA LEU A 96 -0.04 1.77 7.82
C LEU A 96 -0.46 3.19 7.48
N ARG A 97 0.29 4.17 7.98
CA ARG A 97 0.16 5.58 7.60
C ARG A 97 1.22 5.89 6.56
N ILE A 98 0.77 6.26 5.36
CA ILE A 98 1.60 6.48 4.19
C ILE A 98 1.60 7.97 3.88
N VAL A 99 2.77 8.58 3.98
CA VAL A 99 2.98 10.00 3.66
C VAL A 99 3.68 10.08 2.30
N LEU A 100 2.99 10.67 1.33
CA LEU A 100 3.46 10.82 -0.05
C LEU A 100 4.25 12.12 -0.22
N SER A 101 5.26 12.07 -1.08
CA SER A 101 5.99 13.22 -1.59
C SER A 101 5.91 13.25 -3.13
N SER A 102 6.61 14.20 -3.77
CA SER A 102 6.70 14.25 -5.23
C SER A 102 7.31 12.98 -5.83
N ASP A 103 8.28 12.39 -5.14
CA ASP A 103 9.16 11.35 -5.69
C ASP A 103 9.20 10.07 -4.83
N GLY A 104 8.40 10.01 -3.77
CA GLY A 104 8.46 8.91 -2.82
C GLY A 104 7.30 8.79 -1.85
N ALA A 105 7.48 7.87 -0.92
CA ALA A 105 6.56 7.61 0.18
C ALA A 105 7.33 7.21 1.45
N LYS A 106 6.83 7.64 2.61
CA LYS A 106 7.22 7.12 3.92
C LYS A 106 6.08 6.31 4.50
N VAL A 107 6.40 5.28 5.29
CA VAL A 107 5.42 4.41 5.93
C VAL A 107 5.69 4.35 7.43
N GLU A 108 4.71 4.71 8.24
CA GLU A 108 4.70 4.47 9.69
C GLU A 108 3.74 3.31 9.97
N GLN A 109 4.14 2.36 10.82
CA GLN A 109 3.28 1.22 11.19
C GLN A 109 2.79 1.31 12.65
N SER A 110 1.58 0.82 12.91
CA SER A 110 1.11 0.65 14.30
C SER A 110 1.85 -0.50 15.00
N PRO A 111 1.96 -0.49 16.34
CA PRO A 111 2.58 -1.59 17.10
C PRO A 111 1.93 -2.97 16.87
N ASP A 112 0.65 -2.99 16.48
CA ASP A 112 -0.09 -4.22 16.18
C ASP A 112 0.31 -4.84 14.83
N CYS A 113 1.12 -4.17 14.00
CA CYS A 113 1.67 -4.76 12.78
C CYS A 113 2.63 -5.92 13.06
N LYS A 114 3.15 -6.04 14.29
CA LYS A 114 3.92 -7.21 14.75
C LYS A 114 3.18 -8.56 14.64
N TYR A 115 1.85 -8.55 14.51
CA TYR A 115 1.04 -9.75 14.30
C TYR A 115 1.00 -10.18 12.82
N PHE A 116 1.53 -9.36 11.92
CA PHE A 116 1.56 -9.60 10.47
C PHE A 116 2.96 -9.85 9.93
N VAL A 117 3.99 -9.71 10.78
CA VAL A 117 5.40 -9.85 10.42
C VAL A 117 6.11 -10.77 11.41
N ALA A 118 7.24 -11.35 11.01
CA ALA A 118 8.05 -12.19 11.88
C ALA A 118 9.53 -11.78 11.80
N GLY A 119 10.29 -12.11 12.83
CA GLY A 119 11.74 -11.89 12.85
C GLY A 119 12.10 -10.40 12.78
N ILE A 120 12.89 -10.03 11.77
CA ILE A 120 13.39 -8.66 11.55
C ILE A 120 12.45 -7.80 10.70
N CYS A 121 11.43 -8.41 10.10
CA CYS A 121 10.55 -7.73 9.17
C CYS A 121 9.68 -6.69 9.85
N HIS A 122 9.53 -5.56 9.19
CA HIS A 122 8.61 -4.50 9.56
C HIS A 122 8.24 -3.70 8.31
N PHE A 123 7.02 -3.19 8.28
CA PHE A 123 6.51 -2.33 7.21
C PHE A 123 6.90 -0.86 7.40
N ASP A 124 7.42 -0.49 8.57
CA ASP A 124 7.91 0.87 8.83
C ASP A 124 9.08 1.21 7.90
N SER A 125 9.10 2.41 7.34
CA SER A 125 10.20 2.86 6.48
C SER A 125 11.34 3.52 7.26
N GLU A 126 11.24 3.59 8.58
CA GLU A 126 12.25 4.11 9.51
C GLU A 126 12.71 5.52 9.14
N GLU A 127 11.75 6.40 8.84
CA GLU A 127 11.96 7.76 8.32
C GLU A 127 12.64 7.85 6.95
N GLN A 128 13.05 6.73 6.36
CA GLN A 128 13.60 6.67 5.02
C GLN A 128 12.49 6.61 3.97
N GLU A 129 12.80 7.16 2.80
CA GLU A 129 11.82 7.31 1.72
C GLU A 129 11.90 6.13 0.74
N LEU A 130 10.77 5.47 0.49
CA LEU A 130 10.60 4.56 -0.63
C LEU A 130 10.48 5.39 -1.91
N ARG A 131 11.33 5.11 -2.89
CA ARG A 131 11.36 5.86 -4.17
C ARG A 131 10.28 5.38 -5.10
N LYS A 132 9.56 6.32 -5.71
CA LYS A 132 8.56 5.99 -6.74
C LYS A 132 9.25 5.39 -7.97
N VAL A 133 8.75 4.26 -8.44
CA VAL A 133 9.21 3.59 -9.67
C VAL A 133 8.12 3.64 -10.74
N LYS A 134 8.54 3.84 -11.99
CA LYS A 134 7.67 3.97 -13.17
C LYS A 134 7.55 2.65 -13.90
#